data_AF-A0A920R147-F1
#
_entry.id   AF-A0A920R147-F1
#
_cell.length_a   1.000
_cell.length_b   1.000
_cell.length_c   1.000
_cell.angle_alpha   90.00
_cell.angle_beta   90.00
_cell.angle_gamma   90.00
#
_symmetry.space_group_name_H-M   'P 1'
#
loop_
_entity.id
_entity.type
_entity.pdbx_description
1 polymer ?
#
loop_
_entity_poly.entity_id
_entity_poly.type
_entity_poly.pdbx_seq_one_letter_code
_entity_poly.pdbx_strand_id
1 'polypeptide(L)' 'MLEKSCIEGKNQGRVVGSYAKDVEMGKWLIDLGVQYLSINVDATIYMQACERIARALKKPTFIADFLNRPP' A
#
# COMPACT_ATOMS: atom_id res chain seq x y z
N MET A 1 -7.18 -14.67 -16.44
CA MET A 1 -7.32 -15.75 -15.43
C MET A 1 -8.14 -15.31 -14.22
N LEU A 2 -7.80 -14.18 -13.57
CA LEU A 2 -8.54 -13.67 -12.41
C LEU A 2 -9.99 -13.24 -12.74
N GLU A 3 -10.18 -12.48 -13.82
CA GLU A 3 -11.51 -12.06 -14.29
C GLU A 3 -12.46 -13.25 -14.51
N LYS A 4 -11.99 -14.30 -15.20
CA LYS A 4 -12.74 -15.56 -15.38
C LYS A 4 -13.13 -16.19 -14.04
N SER A 5 -12.25 -16.13 -13.05
CA SER A 5 -12.52 -16.67 -11.71
C SER A 5 -13.60 -15.85 -10.99
N CYS A 6 -13.62 -14.52 -11.19
CA CYS A 6 -14.65 -13.64 -10.63
C CYS A 6 -16.02 -13.91 -11.27
N ILE A 7 -16.06 -14.11 -12.60
CA ILE A 7 -17.28 -14.48 -13.33
C ILE A 7 -17.82 -15.83 -12.83
N GLU A 8 -16.97 -16.86 -12.78
CA GLU A 8 -17.38 -18.20 -12.37
C GLU A 8 -17.79 -18.24 -10.88
N GLY A 9 -17.03 -17.56 -10.02
CA GLY A 9 -17.38 -17.42 -8.61
C GLY A 9 -18.77 -16.81 -8.43
N LYS A 10 -19.05 -15.72 -9.14
CA LYS A 10 -20.37 -15.07 -9.13
C LYS A 10 -21.48 -16.01 -9.61
N ASN A 11 -21.25 -16.77 -10.69
CA ASN A 11 -22.22 -17.75 -11.21
C ASN A 11 -22.55 -18.85 -10.20
N GLN A 12 -21.59 -19.18 -9.33
CA GLN A 12 -21.77 -20.16 -8.26
C GLN A 12 -22.25 -19.53 -6.93
N GLY A 13 -22.55 -18.23 -6.90
CA GLY A 13 -22.94 -17.52 -5.67
C GLY A 13 -21.80 -17.39 -4.65
N ARG A 14 -20.53 -17.45 -5.10
CA ARG A 14 -19.32 -17.32 -4.28
C ARG A 14 -18.67 -15.94 -4.46
N VAL A 15 -18.08 -15.45 -3.38
CA VAL A 15 -17.26 -14.23 -3.39
C VAL A 15 -15.81 -14.58 -3.72
N VAL A 16 -15.19 -13.78 -4.58
CA VAL A 16 -13.77 -13.86 -4.88
C VAL A 16 -13.04 -12.73 -4.18
N GLY A 17 -11.98 -13.10 -3.45
CA GLY A 17 -11.13 -12.18 -2.74
C GLY A 17 -9.74 -12.05 -3.37
N SER A 18 -9.10 -10.89 -3.16
CA SER A 18 -7.72 -10.67 -3.57
C SER A 18 -7.01 -9.66 -2.67
N TYR A 19 -5.69 -9.57 -2.84
CA TYR A 19 -4.81 -8.64 -2.14
C TYR A 19 -4.28 -7.59 -3.11
N ALA A 20 -4.40 -6.32 -2.75
CA ALA A 20 -3.81 -5.21 -3.46
C ALA A 20 -2.72 -4.56 -2.60
N LYS A 21 -1.50 -4.46 -3.14
CA LYS A 21 -0.37 -3.81 -2.46
C LYS A 21 -0.52 -2.29 -2.33
N ASP A 22 -1.35 -1.69 -3.17
CA ASP A 22 -1.61 -0.26 -3.23
C ASP A 22 -3.03 0.01 -3.76
N VAL A 23 -3.44 1.29 -3.72
CA VAL A 23 -4.79 1.73 -4.10
C VAL A 23 -5.06 1.54 -5.59
N GLU A 24 -4.06 1.72 -6.45
CA GLU A 24 -4.24 1.62 -7.90
C GLU A 24 -4.46 0.18 -8.34
N MET A 25 -3.70 -0.76 -7.79
CA MET A 25 -3.97 -2.18 -7.94
C MET A 25 -5.35 -2.55 -7.37
N GLY A 26 -5.75 -1.93 -6.26
CA GLY A 26 -7.06 -2.15 -5.66
C GLY A 26 -8.21 -1.78 -6.60
N LYS A 27 -8.14 -0.61 -7.24
CA LYS A 27 -9.12 -0.18 -8.25
C LYS A 27 -9.16 -1.15 -9.42
N TRP A 28 -8.00 -1.53 -9.95
CA TRP A 28 -7.92 -2.49 -11.04
C TRP A 28 -8.55 -3.86 -10.69
N LEU A 29 -8.37 -4.35 -9.47
CA LEU A 29 -8.98 -5.61 -9.01
C LEU A 29 -10.51 -5.51 -8.88
N ILE A 30 -11.02 -4.35 -8.45
CA ILE A 30 -12.47 -4.07 -8.41
C ILE A 30 -13.03 -4.08 -9.84
N ASP A 31 -12.35 -3.43 -10.78
CA ASP A 31 -12.76 -3.39 -12.19
C ASP A 31 -12.79 -4.80 -12.81
N LEU A 32 -11.92 -5.71 -12.37
CA LEU A 32 -11.93 -7.13 -12.77
C LEU A 32 -13.03 -7.96 -12.09
N GLY A 33 -13.74 -7.40 -11.12
CA GLY A 33 -14.87 -8.04 -10.43
C GLY A 33 -14.55 -8.70 -9.10
N VAL A 34 -13.41 -8.41 -8.45
CA VAL A 34 -13.13 -8.86 -7.08
C VAL A 34 -14.07 -8.16 -6.10
N GLN A 35 -14.67 -8.90 -5.15
CA GLN A 35 -15.62 -8.33 -4.18
C GLN A 35 -15.09 -8.26 -2.75
N TYR A 36 -14.06 -9.04 -2.43
CA TYR A 36 -13.39 -8.96 -1.13
C TYR A 36 -11.94 -8.53 -1.31
N LEU A 37 -11.61 -7.31 -0.87
CA LEU A 37 -10.32 -6.71 -1.16
C LEU A 37 -9.58 -6.36 0.13
N SER A 38 -8.39 -6.93 0.30
CA SER A 38 -7.44 -6.45 1.31
C SER A 38 -6.50 -5.44 0.66
N ILE A 39 -6.44 -4.23 1.21
CA ILE A 39 -5.49 -3.20 0.77
C ILE A 39 -4.32 -3.17 1.74
N ASN A 40 -3.18 -3.64 1.26
CA ASN A 40 -1.91 -3.66 1.96
C ASN A 40 -1.97 -4.50 3.27
N VAL A 41 -0.89 -4.49 4.04
CA VAL A 41 -0.80 -5.14 5.35
C VAL A 41 -0.40 -4.11 6.40
N ASP A 42 -0.82 -4.36 7.65
CA ASP A 42 -0.58 -3.49 8.81
C ASP A 42 0.90 -3.12 8.97
N ALA A 43 1.81 -4.09 8.89
CA ALA A 43 3.24 -3.90 9.02
C ALA A 43 3.80 -2.96 7.95
N THR A 44 3.32 -3.08 6.71
CA THR A 44 3.74 -2.20 5.61
C THR A 44 3.19 -0.80 5.79
N ILE A 45 1.91 -0.65 6.16
CA ILE A 45 1.31 0.66 6.45
C ILE A 45 2.06 1.34 7.59
N TYR A 46 2.34 0.61 8.67
CA TYR A 46 3.11 1.08 9.82
C TYR A 46 4.50 1.55 9.41
N MET A 47 5.26 0.70 8.70
CA MET A 47 6.61 1.04 8.26
C MET A 47 6.65 2.25 7.32
N GLN A 48 5.72 2.33 6.36
CA GLN A 48 5.61 3.48 5.44
C GLN A 48 5.29 4.77 6.19
N ALA A 49 4.41 4.71 7.20
CA ALA A 49 4.09 5.86 8.03
C ALA A 49 5.30 6.31 8.87
N CYS A 50 6.00 5.38 9.52
CA CYS A 50 7.21 5.67 10.28
C CYS A 50 8.31 6.28 9.40
N GLU A 51 8.54 5.71 8.22
CA GLU A 51 9.53 6.22 7.28
C GLU A 51 9.19 7.65 6.82
N ARG A 52 7.91 7.92 6.52
CA ARG A 52 7.46 9.27 6.12
C ARG A 52 7.71 10.29 7.23
N ILE A 53 7.41 9.94 8.48
CA ILE A 53 7.68 10.81 9.64
C ILE A 53 9.18 11.04 9.80
N ALA A 54 9.99 9.97 9.78
CA ALA A 54 11.43 10.07 9.91
C ALA A 54 12.07 10.95 8.83
N ARG A 55 11.60 10.83 7.57
CA ARG A 55 12.03 11.68 6.46
C ARG A 55 11.63 13.14 6.66
N ALA A 56 10.42 13.41 7.13
CA ALA A 56 9.96 14.77 7.41
C ALA A 56 10.73 15.45 8.56
N LEU A 57 11.16 14.68 9.56
CA LEU A 57 11.96 15.17 10.69
C LEU A 57 13.44 15.38 10.33
N LYS A 58 13.92 14.75 9.26
CA LYS A 58 15.29 14.93 8.76
C LYS A 58 15.42 16.34 8.15
N LYS A 59 15.68 17.34 9.00
CA LYS A 59 15.98 18.72 8.55
C LYS A 59 17.17 18.69 7.58
N PRO A 60 17.10 19.35 6.41
CA PRO A 60 18.28 19.60 5.58
C PRO A 60 19.36 20.37 6.36
N THR A 61 18.95 21.22 7.30
CA THR A 61 19.81 22.09 8.11
C THR A 61 20.65 21.34 9.15
N PHE A 62 20.23 20.16 9.62
CA PHE A 62 20.96 19.47 10.70
C PHE A 62 22.35 19.00 10.27
N ILE A 63 22.53 18.64 9.00
CA ILE A 63 23.84 18.28 8.45
C ILE A 63 24.72 19.54 8.31
N ALA A 64 24.14 20.65 7.84
CA ALA A 64 24.86 21.92 7.72
C ALA A 64 25.28 22.49 9.09
N ASP A 65 24.42 22.39 10.11
CA ASP A 65 24.70 22.86 11.47
C ASP A 65 25.69 21.95 12.22
N PHE A 66 25.69 20.64 11.92
CA PHE A 66 26.65 19.69 12.48
C PHE A 66 28.05 19.84 11.86
N LEU A 67 28.15 20.05 10.54
CA LEU A 67 29.42 20.25 9.85
C LEU A 67 30.08 21.61 10.16
N ASN A 68 29.29 22.61 10.55
CA ASN A 68 29.78 23.96 10.87
C ASN A 68 29.94 24.24 12.37
N ARG A 69 29.78 23.23 13.24
CA ARG A 69 30.02 23.41 14.68
C ARG A 69 31.53 23.42 14.93
N PRO A 70 32.09 24.47 15.56
CA PRO A 70 33.48 24.42 16.00
C PRO A 70 33.66 23.28 17.03
N PRO A 71 34.87 22.70 17.14
CA PRO A 71 35.15 21.56 17.99
C PRO A 71 34.85 21.81 19.47
#